data_AF-A0AAW1LJE4-F1
#
_entry.id   AF-A0AAW1LJE4-F1
#
_cell.length_a   1.000
_cell.length_b   1.000
_cell.length_c   1.000
_cell.angle_alpha   90.00
_cell.angle_beta   90.00
_cell.angle_gamma   90.00
#
_symmetry.space_group_name_H-M   'P 1'
#
loop_
_entity.id
_entity.type
_entity.pdbx_description
1 polymer ?
#
loop_
_entity_poly.entity_id
_entity_poly.type
_entity_poly.pdbx_seq_one_letter_code
_entity_poly.pdbx_strand_id
1 'polypeptide(L)'
;MAVRGLIIGATLICAMVVVCYGEVKLSELPVTLSVATTPPKADLLAGVGKITVTWALNKSNADTSKYSKVTLELCYTKASQIDRPWRKTEDELFKDKTCQHEIATKTYASSGNSVDYVVLKDVPTGHYFIRSYVVDAAGTKVAYGQTDGVDLFITAITGRHASIDIAAAAFSAFSVVSLAFFFYLEKKKSK
;
A
#
# COMPACT_ATOMS: atom_id res chain seq x y z
N MET A 1 47.14 23.66 16.63
CA MET A 1 45.99 23.01 17.30
C MET A 1 44.65 23.59 16.83
N ALA A 2 44.48 24.92 16.77
CA ALA A 2 43.22 25.57 16.38
C ALA A 2 42.73 25.26 14.94
N VAL A 3 43.62 25.24 13.95
CA VAL A 3 43.26 25.00 12.53
C VAL A 3 42.74 23.57 12.28
N ARG A 4 43.29 22.57 13.00
CA ARG A 4 42.82 21.18 12.90
C ARG A 4 41.43 21.00 13.50
N GLY A 5 41.15 21.65 14.63
CA GLY A 5 39.80 21.65 15.23
C GLY A 5 38.77 22.33 14.34
N LEU A 6 39.17 23.39 13.63
CA LEU A 6 38.30 24.12 12.70
C LEU A 6 37.98 23.32 11.44
N ILE A 7 38.96 22.59 10.88
CA ILE A 7 38.75 21.70 9.72
C ILE A 7 37.84 20.52 10.10
N ILE A 8 38.08 19.88 11.26
CA ILE A 8 37.25 18.76 11.72
C ILE A 8 35.81 19.22 12.00
N GLY A 9 35.65 20.38 12.65
CA GLY A 9 34.33 20.99 12.88
C GLY A 9 33.58 21.31 11.58
N ALA A 10 34.27 21.89 10.59
CA ALA A 10 33.67 22.19 9.28
C ALA A 10 33.25 20.92 8.52
N THR A 11 34.03 19.83 8.58
CA THR A 11 33.65 18.56 7.96
C THR A 11 32.45 17.90 8.64
N LEU A 12 32.31 18.04 9.96
CA LEU A 12 31.19 17.49 10.73
C LEU A 12 29.89 18.27 10.48
N ILE A 13 29.97 19.59 10.32
CA ILE A 13 28.82 20.44 9.98
C ILE A 13 28.38 20.20 8.53
N CYS A 14 29.32 20.04 7.58
CA CYS A 14 29.00 19.76 6.18
C CYS A 14 28.31 18.39 6.00
N ALA A 15 28.66 17.39 6.82
CA ALA A 15 28.01 16.08 6.81
C ALA A 15 26.54 16.10 7.28
N MET A 16 26.15 17.06 8.14
CA MET A 16 24.75 17.19 8.58
C MET A 16 23.85 17.85 7.53
N VAL A 17 24.39 18.70 6.66
CA VAL A 17 23.61 19.38 5.60
C VAL A 17 23.14 18.41 4.51
N VAL A 18 23.84 17.29 4.32
CA VAL A 18 23.46 16.22 3.37
C VAL A 18 22.17 15.51 3.80
N VAL A 19 21.73 15.64 5.05
CA VAL A 19 20.46 15.06 5.53
C VAL A 19 19.25 15.97 5.22
N CYS A 20 19.47 17.16 4.65
CA CYS A 20 18.41 18.08 4.26
C CYS A 20 18.01 18.00 2.78
N TYR A 21 18.10 16.82 2.14
CA TYR A 21 17.36 16.63 0.90
C TYR A 21 15.88 16.78 1.23
N GLY A 22 15.27 17.86 0.71
CA GLY A 22 13.90 18.24 1.00
C GLY A 22 12.96 17.06 0.79
N GLU A 23 12.18 16.75 1.82
CA GLU A 23 11.14 15.73 1.75
C GLU A 23 10.16 16.11 0.65
N VAL A 24 9.98 15.22 -0.32
CA VAL A 24 9.11 15.47 -1.46
C VAL A 24 7.65 15.41 -1.00
N LYS A 25 6.89 16.48 -1.29
CA LYS A 25 5.47 16.57 -0.95
C LYS A 25 4.58 16.24 -2.14
N LEU A 26 3.51 15.48 -1.91
CA LEU A 26 2.54 15.10 -2.92
C LEU A 26 1.91 16.33 -3.60
N SER A 27 1.60 17.37 -2.81
CA SER A 27 1.05 18.64 -3.30
C SER A 27 1.96 19.41 -4.26
N GLU A 28 3.27 19.18 -4.19
CA GLU A 28 4.27 19.83 -5.04
C GLU A 28 4.52 19.05 -6.33
N LEU A 29 4.14 17.76 -6.41
CA LEU A 29 4.33 17.00 -7.64
C LEU A 29 3.32 17.40 -8.72
N PRO A 30 3.77 17.55 -9.98
CA PRO A 30 2.87 17.75 -11.10
C PRO A 30 2.10 16.47 -11.44
N VAL A 31 0.80 16.64 -11.70
CA VAL A 31 -0.07 15.58 -12.24
C VAL A 31 0.15 15.50 -13.75
N THR A 32 0.97 14.55 -14.20
CA THR A 32 1.36 14.42 -15.62
C THR A 32 0.93 13.10 -16.26
N LEU A 33 0.57 12.10 -15.45
CA LEU A 33 0.10 10.82 -15.95
C LEU A 33 -1.42 10.70 -15.80
N SER A 34 -2.06 10.24 -16.86
CA SER A 34 -3.43 9.73 -16.82
C SER A 34 -3.37 8.22 -16.60
N VAL A 35 -4.04 7.73 -15.56
CA VAL A 35 -4.07 6.31 -15.19
C VAL A 35 -5.49 5.80 -15.30
N ALA A 36 -5.66 4.64 -15.92
CA ALA A 36 -6.94 3.97 -16.05
C ALA A 36 -6.82 2.48 -15.74
N THR A 37 -7.93 1.89 -15.32
CA THR A 37 -8.00 0.47 -14.98
C THR A 37 -9.17 -0.19 -15.68
N THR A 38 -8.93 -1.41 -16.15
CA THR A 38 -9.98 -2.28 -16.68
C THR A 38 -10.04 -3.53 -15.82
N PRO A 39 -11.18 -3.83 -15.18
CA PRO A 39 -12.39 -2.98 -15.07
C PRO A 39 -12.20 -1.75 -14.15
N PRO A 40 -13.04 -0.70 -14.27
CA PRO A 40 -12.98 0.49 -13.41
C PRO A 40 -13.61 0.29 -12.02
N LYS A 41 -14.46 -0.73 -11.87
CA LYS A 41 -15.00 -1.19 -10.59
C LYS A 41 -15.01 -2.71 -10.60
N ALA A 42 -14.50 -3.32 -9.54
CA ALA A 42 -14.50 -4.77 -9.40
C ALA A 42 -14.35 -5.21 -7.95
N ASP A 43 -14.99 -6.34 -7.66
CA ASP A 43 -14.78 -7.13 -6.46
C ASP A 43 -13.74 -8.22 -6.77
N LEU A 44 -12.57 -8.10 -6.17
CA LEU A 44 -11.41 -8.94 -6.46
C LEU A 44 -10.99 -9.73 -5.23
N LEU A 45 -10.63 -10.99 -5.43
CA LEU A 45 -10.01 -11.82 -4.41
C LEU A 45 -8.48 -11.70 -4.51
N ALA A 46 -7.82 -11.42 -3.39
CA ALA A 46 -6.37 -11.46 -3.32
C ALA A 46 -5.82 -12.83 -3.76
N GLY A 47 -4.76 -12.83 -4.55
CA GLY A 47 -4.13 -14.01 -5.15
C GLY A 47 -4.78 -14.54 -6.43
N VAL A 48 -5.96 -14.05 -6.84
CA VAL A 48 -6.72 -14.58 -7.99
C VAL A 48 -7.19 -13.46 -8.92
N GLY A 49 -7.71 -12.38 -8.35
CA GLY A 49 -8.28 -11.26 -9.10
C GLY A 49 -7.26 -10.60 -10.02
N LYS A 50 -7.71 -10.23 -11.23
CA LYS A 50 -6.86 -9.62 -12.26
C LYS A 50 -7.42 -8.26 -12.66
N ILE A 51 -6.51 -7.32 -12.88
CA ILE A 51 -6.80 -6.01 -13.44
C ILE A 51 -5.76 -5.68 -14.51
N THR A 52 -6.16 -4.90 -15.50
CA THR A 52 -5.25 -4.30 -16.46
C THR A 52 -5.14 -2.82 -16.15
N VAL A 53 -3.92 -2.35 -15.88
CA VAL A 53 -3.63 -0.96 -15.59
C VAL A 53 -2.96 -0.34 -16.80
N THR A 54 -3.51 0.77 -17.30
CA THR A 54 -2.95 1.54 -18.41
C THR A 54 -2.59 2.94 -17.95
N TRP A 55 -1.52 3.50 -18.48
CA TRP A 55 -1.12 4.87 -18.19
C TRP A 55 -0.55 5.58 -19.41
N ALA A 56 -0.82 6.87 -19.51
CA ALA A 56 -0.37 7.70 -20.62
C ALA A 56 0.02 9.09 -20.11
N LEU A 57 0.95 9.73 -20.82
CA LEU A 57 1.34 11.10 -20.53
C LEU A 57 0.23 12.07 -20.96
N ASN A 58 -0.21 12.92 -20.04
CA ASN A 58 -1.09 14.04 -20.32
C ASN A 58 -0.24 15.26 -20.73
N LYS A 59 -0.31 15.66 -22.00
CA LYS A 59 0.72 16.47 -22.69
C LYS A 59 0.74 17.97 -22.35
N SER A 60 0.04 18.43 -21.34
CA SER A 60 -0.13 19.87 -21.05
C SER A 60 1.04 20.47 -20.23
N ASN A 61 2.29 20.29 -20.68
CA ASN A 61 3.56 20.82 -20.09
C ASN A 61 4.35 19.89 -19.14
N ALA A 62 4.36 18.57 -19.37
CA ALA A 62 5.22 17.68 -18.61
C ALA A 62 6.69 17.77 -19.06
N ASP A 63 7.60 18.20 -18.18
CA ASP A 63 9.04 18.07 -18.39
C ASP A 63 9.46 16.61 -18.18
N THR A 64 9.54 15.86 -19.28
CA THR A 64 9.86 14.44 -19.26
C THR A 64 11.37 14.16 -19.21
N SER A 65 12.23 15.20 -19.21
CA SER A 65 13.69 15.03 -19.26
C SER A 65 14.26 14.23 -18.10
N LYS A 66 13.57 14.26 -16.94
CA LYS A 66 13.96 13.56 -15.72
C LYS A 66 13.28 12.20 -15.56
N TYR A 67 12.43 11.79 -16.50
CA TYR A 67 11.59 10.59 -16.31
C TYR A 67 12.40 9.33 -16.62
N SER A 68 12.59 8.47 -15.62
CA SER A 68 13.31 7.20 -15.79
C SER A 68 12.38 6.00 -15.74
N LYS A 69 11.61 5.87 -14.67
CA LYS A 69 10.69 4.75 -14.46
C LYS A 69 9.32 5.24 -14.00
N VAL A 70 8.32 4.40 -14.19
CA VAL A 70 6.97 4.57 -13.66
C VAL A 70 6.70 3.42 -12.71
N THR A 71 6.34 3.74 -11.48
CA THR A 71 5.94 2.80 -10.44
C THR A 71 4.44 2.94 -10.21
N LEU A 72 3.71 1.84 -10.35
CA LEU A 72 2.29 1.77 -10.10
C LEU A 72 2.07 1.19 -8.70
N GLU A 73 1.24 1.85 -7.90
CA GLU A 73 0.94 1.44 -6.53
C GLU A 73 -0.58 1.39 -6.32
N LEU A 74 -1.04 0.41 -5.54
CA LEU A 74 -2.40 0.36 -5.00
C LEU A 74 -2.49 1.25 -3.76
N CYS A 75 -3.52 2.08 -3.74
CA CYS A 75 -3.71 3.12 -2.75
C CYS A 75 -5.10 3.01 -2.10
N TYR A 76 -5.20 3.14 -0.78
CA TYR A 76 -6.48 3.06 -0.07
C TYR A 76 -7.39 4.26 -0.36
N THR A 77 -8.64 4.01 -0.73
CA THR A 77 -9.65 5.08 -0.81
C THR A 77 -9.97 5.62 0.60
N LYS A 78 -10.51 6.85 0.68
CA LYS A 78 -10.87 7.49 1.95
C LYS A 78 -11.75 6.60 2.85
N ALA A 79 -12.69 5.86 2.25
CA ALA A 79 -13.56 4.93 2.98
C ALA A 79 -12.77 3.84 3.73
N SER A 80 -11.62 3.40 3.18
CA SER A 80 -10.76 2.38 3.78
C SER A 80 -9.68 2.93 4.73
N GLN A 81 -9.64 4.25 4.93
CA GLN A 81 -8.71 4.93 5.85
C GLN A 81 -9.35 5.29 7.20
N ILE A 82 -10.68 5.32 7.30
CA ILE A 82 -11.42 5.64 8.51
C ILE A 82 -10.99 4.70 9.65
N ASP A 83 -10.62 5.27 10.79
CA ASP A 83 -10.12 4.57 11.99
C ASP A 83 -8.91 3.66 11.76
N ARG A 84 -8.15 3.89 10.67
CA ARG A 84 -6.96 3.11 10.32
C ARG A 84 -5.76 4.02 10.05
N PRO A 85 -5.08 4.52 11.11
CA PRO A 85 -3.92 5.41 10.98
C PRO A 85 -2.78 4.82 10.13
N TRP A 86 -2.68 3.49 10.03
CA TRP A 86 -1.70 2.80 9.20
C TRP A 86 -2.02 2.82 7.69
N ARG A 87 -3.10 3.50 7.27
CA ARG A 87 -3.52 3.70 5.88
C ARG A 87 -3.69 5.19 5.51
N LYS A 88 -3.34 6.08 6.43
CA LYS A 88 -3.65 7.52 6.35
C LYS A 88 -2.86 8.19 5.22
N THR A 89 -3.53 9.08 4.49
CA THR A 89 -2.86 10.01 3.56
C THR A 89 -2.16 11.14 4.29
N GLU A 90 -0.90 11.36 3.92
CA GLU A 90 -0.08 12.51 4.34
C GLU A 90 0.47 13.19 3.09
N ASP A 91 0.79 14.48 3.19
CA ASP A 91 1.36 15.24 2.08
C ASP A 91 2.84 14.89 1.87
N GLU A 92 3.58 14.67 2.96
CA GLU A 92 4.97 14.20 2.88
C GLU A 92 5.01 12.74 2.42
N LEU A 93 5.56 12.49 1.23
CA LEU A 93 5.52 11.16 0.60
C LEU A 93 6.20 10.06 1.44
N PHE A 94 7.17 10.44 2.28
CA PHE A 94 7.82 9.50 3.19
C PHE A 94 6.90 9.03 4.33
N LYS A 95 5.94 9.86 4.73
CA LYS A 95 4.95 9.56 5.79
C LYS A 95 3.61 9.06 5.22
N ASP A 96 3.39 9.21 3.91
CA ASP A 96 2.17 8.75 3.25
C ASP A 96 2.03 7.22 3.33
N LYS A 97 0.97 6.76 3.98
CA LYS A 97 0.63 5.34 4.12
C LYS A 97 -0.52 4.92 3.22
N THR A 98 -0.94 5.79 2.31
CA THR A 98 -2.05 5.51 1.40
C THR A 98 -1.69 4.42 0.40
N CYS A 99 -0.52 4.54 -0.21
CA CYS A 99 -0.04 3.66 -1.27
C CYS A 99 1.07 2.77 -0.71
N GLN A 100 0.75 1.49 -0.47
CA GLN A 100 1.65 0.56 0.22
C GLN A 100 2.01 -0.66 -0.61
N HIS A 101 1.23 -0.96 -1.65
CA HIS A 101 1.40 -2.19 -2.41
C HIS A 101 1.78 -1.86 -3.84
N GLU A 102 2.99 -2.27 -4.24
CA GLU A 102 3.45 -2.09 -5.61
C GLU A 102 2.74 -3.06 -6.55
N ILE A 103 2.24 -2.53 -7.67
CA ILE A 103 1.68 -3.29 -8.79
C ILE A 103 2.80 -3.71 -9.74
N ALA A 104 3.55 -2.71 -10.21
CA ALA A 104 4.67 -2.91 -11.12
C ALA A 104 5.52 -1.64 -11.22
N THR A 105 6.81 -1.82 -11.41
CA THR A 105 7.72 -0.78 -11.89
C THR A 105 8.14 -1.07 -13.34
N LYS A 106 7.99 -0.08 -14.22
CA LYS A 106 8.34 -0.17 -15.65
C LYS A 106 9.21 1.00 -16.06
N THR A 107 10.08 0.79 -17.05
CA THR A 107 10.79 1.90 -17.68
C THR A 107 9.79 2.86 -18.31
N TYR A 108 10.03 4.16 -18.19
CA TYR A 108 9.15 5.15 -18.77
C TYR A 108 9.13 5.04 -20.30
N ALA A 109 7.93 4.97 -20.87
CA ALA A 109 7.69 5.17 -22.29
C ALA A 109 6.50 6.13 -22.48
N SER A 110 6.54 6.92 -23.55
CA SER A 110 5.54 7.98 -23.79
C SER A 110 4.16 7.44 -24.21
N SER A 111 4.08 6.18 -24.65
CA SER A 111 2.85 5.59 -25.21
C SER A 111 2.87 4.06 -25.12
N GLY A 112 1.68 3.45 -25.17
CA GLY A 112 1.54 1.99 -25.22
C GLY A 112 1.78 1.29 -23.89
N ASN A 113 1.68 2.00 -22.77
CA ASN A 113 1.93 1.41 -21.47
C ASN A 113 0.69 0.71 -20.92
N SER A 114 0.85 -0.59 -20.67
CA SER A 114 -0.15 -1.43 -20.03
C SER A 114 0.54 -2.50 -19.21
N VAL A 115 -0.08 -2.90 -18.11
CA VAL A 115 0.35 -4.07 -17.33
C VAL A 115 -0.87 -4.83 -16.82
N ASP A 116 -0.84 -6.15 -17.02
CA ASP A 116 -1.75 -7.06 -16.36
C ASP A 116 -1.21 -7.40 -14.99
N TYR A 117 -2.04 -7.21 -13.97
CA TYR A 117 -1.68 -7.42 -12.58
C TYR A 117 -2.65 -8.39 -11.92
N VAL A 118 -2.09 -9.39 -11.26
CA VAL A 118 -2.82 -10.27 -10.34
C VAL A 118 -2.66 -9.68 -8.94
N VAL A 119 -3.76 -9.42 -8.25
CA VAL A 119 -3.73 -8.92 -6.88
C VAL A 119 -2.93 -9.87 -6.02
N LEU A 120 -1.88 -9.38 -5.35
CA LEU A 120 -1.04 -10.20 -4.48
C LEU A 120 -1.80 -10.67 -3.23
N LYS A 121 -1.34 -11.78 -2.63
CA LYS A 121 -2.02 -12.44 -1.50
C LYS A 121 -1.95 -11.66 -0.19
N ASP A 122 -0.97 -10.78 -0.06
CA ASP A 122 -0.70 -9.91 1.09
C ASP A 122 -1.49 -8.60 1.06
N VAL A 123 -2.21 -8.31 -0.03
CA VAL A 123 -3.09 -7.15 -0.12
C VAL A 123 -4.29 -7.33 0.82
N PRO A 124 -4.46 -6.46 1.83
CA PRO A 124 -5.51 -6.61 2.82
C PRO A 124 -6.87 -6.16 2.29
N THR A 125 -7.94 -6.53 3.00
CA THR A 125 -9.30 -6.15 2.59
C THR A 125 -9.49 -4.63 2.64
N GLY A 126 -10.06 -4.08 1.57
CA GLY A 126 -10.35 -2.65 1.44
C GLY A 126 -10.73 -2.22 0.03
N HIS A 127 -11.05 -0.94 -0.08
CA HIS A 127 -11.31 -0.22 -1.31
C HIS A 127 -10.04 0.49 -1.76
N TYR A 128 -9.69 0.34 -3.03
CA TYR A 128 -8.45 0.83 -3.60
C TYR A 128 -8.68 1.65 -4.88
N PHE A 129 -7.79 2.61 -5.08
CA PHE A 129 -7.54 3.27 -6.36
C PHE A 129 -6.07 3.06 -6.73
N ILE A 130 -5.68 3.44 -7.95
CA ILE A 130 -4.30 3.28 -8.41
C ILE A 130 -3.65 4.64 -8.56
N ARG A 131 -2.42 4.75 -8.05
CA ARG A 131 -1.56 5.91 -8.27
C ARG A 131 -0.29 5.45 -8.98
N SER A 132 0.06 6.16 -10.04
CA SER A 132 1.34 6.03 -10.71
C SER A 132 2.28 7.13 -10.23
N TYR A 133 3.50 6.78 -9.88
CA TYR A 133 4.59 7.72 -9.65
C TYR A 133 5.61 7.62 -10.77
N VAL A 134 6.10 8.75 -11.22
CA VAL A 134 7.28 8.84 -12.08
C VAL A 134 8.48 9.06 -11.18
N VAL A 135 9.51 8.26 -11.37
CA VAL A 135 10.79 8.40 -10.66
C VAL A 135 11.91 8.77 -11.60
N ASP A 136 12.84 9.58 -11.09
CA ASP A 136 14.07 9.95 -11.78
C ASP A 136 15.15 8.86 -11.67
N ALA A 137 16.33 9.13 -12.26
CA ALA A 137 17.46 8.22 -12.21
C ALA A 137 18.03 8.03 -10.78
N ALA A 138 17.77 8.97 -9.87
CA ALA A 138 18.14 8.88 -8.45
C ALA A 138 17.08 8.13 -7.61
N GLY A 139 15.92 7.79 -8.20
CA GLY A 139 14.81 7.13 -7.51
C GLY A 139 13.84 8.09 -6.82
N THR A 140 13.96 9.40 -7.06
CA THR A 140 13.10 10.43 -6.47
C THR A 140 11.80 10.53 -7.25
N LYS A 141 10.66 10.59 -6.56
CA LYS A 141 9.33 10.79 -7.17
C LYS A 141 9.23 12.23 -7.70
N VAL A 142 9.09 12.41 -9.01
CA VAL A 142 9.11 13.74 -9.68
C VAL A 142 7.77 14.14 -10.28
N ALA A 143 6.87 13.19 -10.50
CA ALA A 143 5.51 13.45 -10.99
C ALA A 143 4.60 12.29 -10.61
N TYR A 144 3.29 12.50 -10.67
CA TYR A 144 2.33 11.43 -10.44
C TYR A 144 1.13 11.49 -11.37
N GLY A 145 0.30 10.47 -11.25
CA GLY A 145 -1.01 10.34 -11.86
C GLY A 145 -1.84 9.40 -10.99
N GLN A 146 -3.16 9.54 -11.02
CA GLN A 146 -4.03 8.64 -10.27
C GLN A 146 -5.33 8.42 -11.02
N THR A 147 -6.00 7.32 -10.69
CA THR A 147 -7.32 7.00 -11.22
C THR A 147 -8.39 7.81 -10.50
N ASP A 148 -9.26 8.48 -11.25
CA ASP A 148 -10.42 9.17 -10.70
C ASP A 148 -11.69 8.31 -10.85
N GLY A 149 -12.49 8.18 -9.78
CA GLY A 149 -13.77 7.46 -9.82
C GLY A 149 -13.69 5.92 -9.90
N VAL A 150 -12.48 5.36 -9.80
CA VAL A 150 -12.23 3.91 -9.71
C VAL A 150 -12.41 3.44 -8.27
N ASP A 151 -13.09 2.31 -8.10
CA ASP A 151 -13.26 1.65 -6.80
C ASP A 151 -13.04 0.15 -6.96
N LEU A 152 -11.84 -0.30 -6.59
CA LEU A 152 -11.45 -1.71 -6.58
C LEU A 152 -11.63 -2.24 -5.17
N PHE A 153 -12.66 -3.06 -4.95
CA PHE A 153 -12.85 -3.72 -3.67
C PHE A 153 -12.06 -5.02 -3.66
N ILE A 154 -11.02 -5.08 -2.84
CA ILE A 154 -10.18 -6.26 -2.69
C ILE A 154 -10.53 -6.95 -1.40
N THR A 155 -10.78 -8.26 -1.47
CA THR A 155 -10.96 -9.13 -0.30
C THR A 155 -9.69 -9.95 -0.09
N ALA A 156 -9.08 -9.80 1.09
CA ALA A 156 -7.89 -10.54 1.47
C ALA A 156 -8.17 -12.04 1.62
N ILE A 157 -7.12 -12.84 1.41
CA ILE A 157 -7.16 -14.25 1.80
C ILE A 157 -7.18 -14.29 3.32
N THR A 158 -8.29 -14.78 3.90
CA THR A 158 -8.29 -15.10 5.32
C THR A 158 -7.50 -16.39 5.50
N GLY A 159 -6.49 -16.39 6.37
CA GLY A 159 -5.79 -17.62 6.80
C GLY A 159 -6.67 -18.56 7.64
N ARG A 160 -7.97 -18.26 7.72
CA ARG A 160 -8.98 -18.96 8.50
C ARG A 160 -9.57 -20.05 7.61
N HIS A 161 -9.00 -21.24 7.70
CA HIS A 161 -9.52 -22.41 7.01
C HIS A 161 -10.79 -22.92 7.70
N ALA A 162 -11.74 -23.48 6.94
CA ALA A 162 -12.96 -24.08 7.47
C ALA A 162 -12.66 -25.16 8.54
N SER A 163 -11.52 -25.85 8.43
CA SER A 163 -11.06 -26.82 9.44
C SER A 163 -10.79 -26.19 10.80
N ILE A 164 -10.22 -24.98 10.84
CA ILE A 164 -9.96 -24.25 12.09
C ILE A 164 -11.29 -23.84 12.74
N ASP A 165 -12.27 -23.43 11.94
CA ASP A 165 -13.60 -23.06 12.43
C ASP A 165 -14.36 -24.23 13.03
N ILE A 166 -14.33 -25.38 12.34
CA ILE A 166 -14.95 -26.61 12.82
C ILE A 166 -14.28 -27.07 14.12
N ALA A 167 -12.94 -27.07 14.17
CA ALA A 167 -12.19 -27.45 15.36
C ALA A 167 -12.50 -26.52 16.55
N ALA A 168 -12.53 -25.21 16.33
CA ALA A 168 -12.86 -24.23 17.35
C ALA A 168 -14.28 -24.44 17.90
N ALA A 169 -15.26 -24.71 17.02
CA ALA A 169 -16.62 -25.02 17.43
C ALA A 169 -16.70 -26.31 18.27
N ALA A 170 -16.03 -27.38 17.82
CA ALA A 170 -16.01 -28.67 18.52
C ALA A 170 -15.38 -28.56 19.92
N PHE A 171 -14.22 -27.92 20.04
CA PHE A 171 -13.56 -27.74 21.34
C PHE A 171 -14.35 -26.82 22.28
N SER A 172 -15.00 -25.78 21.74
CA SER A 172 -15.87 -24.92 22.53
C SER A 172 -17.06 -25.69 23.10
N ALA A 173 -17.74 -26.49 22.27
CA ALA A 173 -18.85 -27.33 22.71
C ALA A 173 -18.41 -28.38 23.75
N PHE A 174 -17.26 -29.03 23.52
CA PHE A 174 -16.69 -29.98 24.46
C PHE A 174 -16.40 -29.36 25.83
N SER A 175 -15.90 -28.12 25.87
CA SER A 175 -15.64 -27.42 27.14
C SER A 175 -16.90 -27.20 27.98
N VAL A 176 -18.00 -26.77 27.34
CA VAL A 176 -19.29 -26.53 28.02
C VAL A 176 -19.91 -27.84 28.50
N VAL A 177 -19.89 -28.87 27.64
CA VAL A 177 -20.43 -30.19 27.97
C VAL A 177 -19.66 -30.86 29.09
N SER A 178 -18.32 -30.81 29.06
CA SER A 178 -17.48 -31.38 30.11
C SER A 178 -17.69 -30.68 31.45
N LEU A 179 -17.85 -29.36 31.47
CA LEU A 179 -18.19 -28.60 32.68
C LEU A 179 -19.57 -28.99 33.22
N ALA A 180 -20.59 -29.06 32.37
CA ALA A 180 -21.94 -29.47 32.76
C ALA A 180 -21.97 -30.90 33.31
N PHE A 181 -21.21 -31.81 32.67
CA PHE A 181 -21.05 -33.18 33.13
C PHE A 181 -20.36 -33.25 34.50
N PHE A 182 -19.34 -32.42 34.73
CA PHE A 182 -18.66 -32.35 36.02
C PHE A 182 -19.62 -31.92 37.14
N PHE A 183 -20.40 -30.85 36.93
CA PHE A 183 -21.41 -30.41 37.91
C PHE A 183 -22.48 -31.47 38.17
N TYR A 184 -22.87 -32.23 37.15
CA TYR A 184 -23.82 -33.34 37.32
C TYR A 184 -23.25 -34.44 38.22
N LEU A 185 -21.99 -34.85 38.00
CA LEU A 185 -21.33 -35.85 38.84
C LEU A 185 -21.13 -35.38 40.28
N GLU A 186 -20.75 -34.12 40.48
CA GLU A 186 -20.60 -33.53 41.81
C GLU A 186 -21.91 -33.56 42.60
N LYS A 187 -23.02 -33.15 41.95
CA LYS A 187 -24.37 -33.23 42.55
C LYS A 187 -24.77 -34.65 42.95
N LYS A 188 -24.36 -35.66 42.18
CA LYS A 188 -24.66 -37.06 42.45
C LYS A 188 -23.81 -37.65 43.59
N LYS A 189 -22.60 -37.14 43.81
CA LYS A 189 -21.73 -37.53 44.94
C LYS A 189 -22.07 -36.85 46.26
N SER A 190 -22.71 -35.67 46.21
CA SER A 190 -23.15 -34.94 47.40
C SER A 190 -24.45 -35.48 48.03
N LYS A 191 -25.05 -36.53 47.45
CA LYS A 191 -26.29 -37.16 47.91
C LYS A 191 -26.02 -38.61 48.30
#